data_AF-A0A433I8Q5-F1
#
_entry.id   AF-A0A433I8Q5-F1
#
_cell.length_a   1.000
_cell.length_b   1.000
_cell.length_c   1.000
_cell.angle_alpha   90.00
_cell.angle_beta   90.00
_cell.angle_gamma   90.00
#
_symmetry.space_group_name_H-M   'P 1'
#
loop_
_entity.id
_entity.type
_entity.pdbx_description
1 polymer ?
#
loop_
_entity_poly.entity_id
_entity_poly.type
_entity_poly.pdbx_seq_one_letter_code
_entity_poly.pdbx_strand_id
1 'polypeptide(L)'
;MALILMLPTWPATAAIPATSVMTLYRFNGPLEIPYYDVESFRRSGPSSPAGYLTQGSSVIPCLVIRDGTPLTDRNGTPYVGFRVVVDARTATPAATERFEAVMRQRQAAAVANHHCGPGVRHLLNVRHLYDMEKAPFFDPPPPSMSSAIHSTSRGGLDRIVRAFHNSPQCQAANRQLVGRRNALQSAWNQFIRSVQAQWSEAVLQQAKHLDYVMRTAIFEGHLDRGCNAYGSCERNIIALSIRNRGREGCSRHWGCRYAGDYQGVASQVSQYNIWDEYLTQVSGLTACFLRDDLGGPSRLGAGYNAEYYRRLQGMYAQNLDAVQRILFGNEQDLRQIFPNTSVAELKSLRHYYHAPAMGKCFPHHDRVEYISGAVARQGGNFALIANTRIQVGQPTLGGYYFRDFLLRQDEERDVTRIVDLYPGFVIDGRKVSLRTASHCVPYGIPQGCRFNSVGRYRKTPSWLSAGRPLAVSCRVHDRGAQCQGGGGVGTVTVGGACDTQMRPVAGVR
;
A
#
# COMPACT_ATOMS: atom_id res chain seq x y z
N MET A 1 -27.26 44.34 -49.21
CA MET A 1 -27.71 42.97 -48.87
C MET A 1 -26.54 42.26 -48.19
N ALA A 2 -26.51 42.25 -46.86
CA ALA A 2 -25.42 41.67 -46.07
C ALA A 2 -25.81 40.26 -45.62
N LEU A 3 -25.05 39.26 -46.06
CA LEU A 3 -25.29 37.85 -45.77
C LEU A 3 -24.64 37.50 -44.42
N ILE A 4 -25.46 37.31 -43.39
CA ILE A 4 -25.00 36.85 -42.07
C ILE A 4 -24.77 35.33 -42.15
N LEU A 5 -23.51 34.92 -42.10
CA LEU A 5 -23.10 33.53 -41.92
C LEU A 5 -23.33 33.13 -40.46
N MET A 6 -24.43 32.43 -40.19
CA MET A 6 -24.61 31.68 -38.94
C MET A 6 -23.74 30.42 -38.98
N LEU A 7 -22.62 30.46 -38.25
CA LEU A 7 -21.84 29.25 -37.95
C LEU A 7 -22.61 28.42 -36.91
N PRO A 8 -22.89 27.12 -37.17
CA PRO A 8 -23.52 26.26 -36.18
C PRO A 8 -22.55 26.00 -35.03
N THR A 9 -22.83 26.55 -33.85
CA THR A 9 -22.18 26.13 -32.61
C THR A 9 -22.73 24.76 -32.24
N TRP A 10 -22.03 23.68 -32.62
CA TRP A 10 -22.29 22.39 -32.01
C TRP A 10 -22.03 22.51 -30.51
N PRO A 11 -23.00 22.15 -29.64
CA PRO A 11 -22.72 22.12 -28.21
C PRO A 11 -21.59 21.11 -28.02
N ALA A 12 -20.42 21.59 -27.59
CA ALA A 12 -19.38 20.71 -27.09
C ALA A 12 -20.03 19.87 -25.99
N THR A 13 -20.29 18.60 -26.27
CA THR A 13 -20.70 17.64 -25.24
C THR A 13 -19.60 17.69 -24.19
N ALA A 14 -19.92 18.19 -23.00
CA ALA A 14 -18.94 18.34 -21.92
C ALA A 14 -18.34 16.97 -21.63
N ALA A 15 -17.11 16.75 -22.09
CA ALA A 15 -16.42 15.50 -21.94
C ALA A 15 -15.78 15.50 -20.56
N ILE A 16 -16.14 14.52 -19.73
CA ILE A 16 -15.58 14.29 -18.40
C ILE A 16 -14.62 13.09 -18.44
N PRO A 17 -13.61 13.02 -17.55
CA PRO A 17 -12.73 11.85 -17.48
C PRO A 17 -13.54 10.59 -17.20
N ALA A 18 -13.26 9.50 -17.93
CA ALA A 18 -13.95 8.25 -17.70
C ALA A 18 -13.60 7.66 -16.32
N THR A 19 -14.51 6.91 -15.69
CA THR A 19 -14.24 6.23 -14.41
C THR A 19 -12.95 5.39 -14.45
N SER A 20 -12.11 5.51 -13.42
CA SER A 20 -10.88 4.71 -13.30
C SER A 20 -11.18 3.22 -13.07
N VAL A 21 -10.17 2.37 -13.22
CA VAL A 21 -10.25 1.01 -12.68
C VAL A 21 -10.08 1.13 -11.18
N MET A 22 -11.05 0.66 -10.42
CA MET A 22 -11.04 0.70 -8.96
C MET A 22 -10.90 -0.71 -8.40
N THR A 23 -10.20 -0.83 -7.28
CA THR A 23 -9.97 -2.08 -6.59
C THR A 23 -10.93 -2.25 -5.42
N LEU A 24 -11.50 -3.44 -5.28
CA LEU A 24 -12.27 -3.82 -4.12
C LEU A 24 -11.35 -3.97 -2.91
N TYR A 25 -11.48 -3.10 -1.91
CA TYR A 25 -10.58 -3.10 -0.77
C TYR A 25 -11.27 -2.71 0.53
N ARG A 26 -10.86 -3.40 1.60
CA ARG A 26 -11.16 -3.02 2.98
C ARG A 26 -10.02 -3.50 3.86
N PHE A 27 -9.24 -2.56 4.41
CA PHE A 27 -8.11 -2.90 5.29
C PHE A 27 -8.55 -3.85 6.40
N ASN A 28 -7.85 -5.00 6.49
CA ASN A 28 -8.14 -6.07 7.44
C ASN A 28 -9.63 -6.48 7.49
N GLY A 29 -10.33 -6.38 6.36
CA GLY A 29 -11.74 -6.73 6.19
C GLY A 29 -11.93 -8.16 5.68
N PRO A 30 -13.20 -8.60 5.54
CA PRO A 30 -13.51 -9.91 4.97
C PRO A 30 -12.99 -10.03 3.53
N LEU A 31 -12.68 -11.26 3.14
CA LEU A 31 -12.25 -11.58 1.78
C LEU A 31 -13.37 -11.39 0.76
N GLU A 32 -14.62 -11.60 1.16
CA GLU A 32 -15.78 -11.52 0.27
C GLU A 32 -16.54 -10.20 0.50
N ILE A 33 -16.78 -9.48 -0.61
CA ILE A 33 -17.48 -8.19 -0.63
C ILE A 33 -18.77 -8.37 -1.41
N PRO A 34 -19.95 -8.09 -0.80
CA PRO A 34 -21.22 -8.38 -1.42
C PRO A 34 -21.54 -7.44 -2.59
N TYR A 35 -22.22 -7.98 -3.60
CA TYR A 35 -22.96 -7.22 -4.60
C TYR A 35 -24.45 -7.60 -4.57
N TYR A 36 -25.28 -6.76 -5.16
CA TYR A 36 -26.74 -6.83 -5.07
C TYR A 36 -27.37 -6.82 -6.46
N ASP A 37 -28.48 -7.52 -6.64
CA ASP A 37 -29.30 -7.39 -7.85
C ASP A 37 -29.96 -6.00 -7.89
N VAL A 38 -30.00 -5.38 -9.06
CA VAL A 38 -30.51 -4.00 -9.25
C VAL A 38 -31.97 -3.89 -8.82
N GLU A 39 -32.84 -4.80 -9.26
CA GLU A 39 -34.28 -4.67 -9.01
C GLU A 39 -34.64 -5.02 -7.57
N SER A 40 -33.94 -5.99 -6.99
CA SER A 40 -34.04 -6.30 -5.56
C SER A 40 -33.55 -5.13 -4.69
N PHE A 41 -32.42 -4.51 -5.06
CA PHE A 41 -31.91 -3.32 -4.37
C PHE A 41 -32.90 -2.16 -4.41
N ARG A 42 -33.58 -1.92 -5.54
CA ARG A 42 -34.59 -0.85 -5.63
C ARG A 42 -35.76 -1.06 -4.67
N ARG A 43 -36.19 -2.29 -4.48
CA ARG A 43 -37.33 -2.62 -3.61
C ARG A 43 -36.97 -2.56 -2.13
N SER A 44 -35.81 -3.09 -1.74
CA SER A 44 -35.49 -3.33 -0.33
C SER A 44 -34.12 -2.83 0.13
N GLY A 45 -33.38 -2.10 -0.72
CA GLY A 45 -32.02 -1.67 -0.43
C GLY A 45 -31.03 -2.85 -0.37
N PRO A 46 -29.85 -2.65 0.27
CA PRO A 46 -28.78 -3.64 0.34
C PRO A 46 -29.04 -4.74 1.38
N SER A 47 -30.23 -5.34 1.37
CA SER A 47 -30.68 -6.31 2.39
C SER A 47 -30.27 -7.76 2.11
N SER A 48 -30.27 -8.17 0.85
CA SER A 48 -29.95 -9.54 0.42
C SER A 48 -28.90 -9.52 -0.70
N PRO A 49 -27.66 -9.94 -0.44
CA PRO A 49 -26.63 -10.05 -1.47
C PRO A 49 -27.04 -11.04 -2.57
N ALA A 50 -26.81 -10.65 -3.83
CA ALA A 50 -26.94 -11.55 -4.98
C ALA A 50 -25.68 -12.42 -5.17
N GLY A 51 -24.55 -12.01 -4.60
CA GLY A 51 -23.30 -12.75 -4.59
C GLY A 51 -22.16 -11.91 -4.02
N TYR A 52 -20.92 -12.36 -4.23
CA TYR A 52 -19.72 -11.72 -3.69
C TYR A 52 -18.60 -11.60 -4.72
N LEU A 53 -17.80 -10.55 -4.59
CA LEU A 53 -16.50 -10.42 -5.24
C LEU A 53 -15.40 -10.54 -4.20
N THR A 54 -14.25 -11.07 -4.63
CA THR A 54 -13.08 -11.21 -3.77
C THR A 54 -12.32 -9.88 -3.60
N GLN A 55 -11.83 -9.61 -2.40
CA GLN A 55 -10.98 -8.46 -2.08
C GLN A 55 -9.72 -8.48 -2.97
N GLY A 56 -9.40 -7.32 -3.54
CA GLY A 56 -8.34 -7.12 -4.52
C GLY A 56 -8.78 -7.29 -5.97
N SER A 57 -10.00 -7.79 -6.23
CA SER A 57 -10.57 -7.74 -7.57
C SER A 57 -10.68 -6.30 -8.05
N SER A 58 -10.40 -6.08 -9.34
CA SER A 58 -10.40 -4.76 -9.95
C SER A 58 -11.55 -4.64 -10.94
N VAL A 59 -12.28 -3.53 -10.88
CA VAL A 59 -13.51 -3.30 -11.65
C VAL A 59 -13.52 -1.91 -12.26
N ILE A 60 -14.29 -1.73 -13.34
CA ILE A 60 -14.67 -0.40 -13.83
C ILE A 60 -16.11 -0.13 -13.37
N PRO A 61 -16.33 0.85 -12.48
CA PRO A 61 -17.67 1.18 -12.02
C PRO A 61 -18.43 2.06 -13.03
N CYS A 62 -19.75 1.97 -12.97
CA CYS A 62 -20.68 2.82 -13.72
C CYS A 62 -21.95 3.09 -12.87
N LEU A 63 -22.69 4.14 -13.19
CA LEU A 63 -23.94 4.51 -12.52
C LEU A 63 -25.12 3.85 -13.23
N VAL A 64 -25.83 2.96 -12.53
CA VAL A 64 -27.09 2.42 -13.02
C VAL A 64 -28.17 3.49 -12.86
N ILE A 65 -28.80 3.87 -13.97
CA ILE A 65 -29.87 4.87 -14.00
C ILE A 65 -31.23 4.17 -14.06
N ARG A 66 -32.15 4.58 -13.20
CA ARG A 66 -33.55 4.13 -13.13
C ARG A 66 -34.43 5.34 -12.88
N ASP A 67 -35.50 5.46 -13.69
CA ASP A 67 -36.44 6.58 -13.60
C ASP A 67 -35.73 7.96 -13.66
N GLY A 68 -34.70 8.05 -14.51
CA GLY A 68 -33.88 9.26 -14.66
C GLY A 68 -32.91 9.55 -13.51
N THR A 69 -32.76 8.65 -12.53
CA THR A 69 -31.92 8.87 -11.34
C THR A 69 -30.91 7.74 -11.09
N PRO A 70 -29.73 8.04 -10.54
CA PRO A 70 -28.77 7.04 -10.10
C PRO A 70 -29.22 6.35 -8.81
N LEU A 71 -28.89 5.07 -8.66
CA LEU A 71 -29.21 4.31 -7.45
C LEU A 71 -28.28 4.70 -6.29
N THR A 72 -28.86 5.27 -5.22
CA THR A 72 -28.14 5.74 -4.04
C THR A 72 -28.84 5.28 -2.75
N ASP A 73 -28.10 5.20 -1.64
CA ASP A 73 -28.73 5.10 -0.31
C ASP A 73 -29.34 6.44 0.13
N ARG A 74 -30.04 6.44 1.28
CA ARG A 74 -30.65 7.64 1.87
C ARG A 74 -29.66 8.80 2.10
N ASN A 75 -28.37 8.48 2.29
CA ASN A 75 -27.29 9.45 2.51
C ASN A 75 -26.59 9.85 1.20
N GLY A 76 -27.15 9.50 0.04
CA GLY A 76 -26.60 9.79 -1.28
C GLY A 76 -25.39 8.94 -1.68
N THR A 77 -25.05 7.89 -0.94
CA THR A 77 -23.94 6.99 -1.30
C THR A 77 -24.34 6.17 -2.53
N PRO A 78 -23.60 6.24 -3.65
CA PRO A 78 -23.98 5.49 -4.84
C PRO A 78 -23.70 3.99 -4.70
N TYR A 79 -24.64 3.21 -5.23
CA TYR A 79 -24.47 1.80 -5.54
C TYR A 79 -24.24 1.69 -7.04
N VAL A 80 -23.05 1.24 -7.42
CA VAL A 80 -22.54 1.31 -8.79
C VAL A 80 -22.64 -0.04 -9.47
N GLY A 81 -23.02 -0.04 -10.74
CA GLY A 81 -22.76 -1.18 -11.61
C GLY A 81 -21.26 -1.35 -11.82
N PHE A 82 -20.83 -2.54 -12.25
CA PHE A 82 -19.42 -2.82 -12.40
C PHE A 82 -19.14 -3.80 -13.54
N ARG A 83 -17.97 -3.65 -14.16
CA ARG A 83 -17.37 -4.64 -15.06
C ARG A 83 -16.07 -5.13 -14.45
N VAL A 84 -15.93 -6.45 -14.26
CA VAL A 84 -14.71 -7.06 -13.72
C VAL A 84 -13.58 -6.95 -14.75
N VAL A 85 -12.45 -6.39 -14.32
CA VAL A 85 -11.19 -6.32 -15.08
C VAL A 85 -10.28 -7.46 -14.64
N VAL A 86 -10.10 -7.60 -13.33
CA VAL A 86 -9.35 -8.71 -12.70
C VAL A 86 -10.22 -9.29 -11.59
N ASP A 87 -10.41 -10.61 -11.62
CA ASP A 87 -10.92 -11.36 -10.48
C ASP A 87 -9.74 -11.93 -9.69
N ALA A 88 -9.53 -11.42 -8.47
CA ALA A 88 -8.40 -11.82 -7.63
C ALA A 88 -8.40 -13.32 -7.30
N ARG A 89 -9.57 -13.98 -7.28
CA ARG A 89 -9.68 -15.42 -6.98
C ARG A 89 -9.07 -16.30 -8.07
N THR A 90 -9.18 -15.87 -9.32
CA THR A 90 -8.80 -16.65 -10.51
C THR A 90 -7.63 -16.03 -11.29
N ALA A 91 -7.11 -14.90 -10.82
CA ALA A 91 -6.02 -14.19 -11.47
C ALA A 91 -4.76 -15.05 -11.62
N THR A 92 -4.15 -14.95 -12.79
CA THR A 92 -2.86 -15.53 -13.16
C THR A 92 -1.89 -14.40 -13.53
N PRO A 93 -0.61 -14.67 -13.83
CA PRO A 93 0.34 -13.62 -14.23
C PRO A 93 -0.16 -12.70 -15.35
N ALA A 94 -0.92 -13.24 -16.31
CA ALA A 94 -1.53 -12.48 -17.41
C ALA A 94 -2.52 -11.38 -16.95
N ALA A 95 -3.05 -11.47 -15.71
CA ALA A 95 -3.91 -10.45 -15.14
C ALA A 95 -3.18 -9.11 -14.93
N THR A 96 -1.85 -9.14 -14.73
CA THR A 96 -1.00 -7.94 -14.58
C THR A 96 -1.09 -7.08 -15.84
N GLU A 97 -0.75 -7.67 -16.99
CA GLU A 97 -0.74 -6.97 -18.29
C GLU A 97 -2.13 -6.47 -18.67
N ARG A 98 -3.17 -7.30 -18.42
CA ARG A 98 -4.57 -6.91 -18.63
C ARG A 98 -4.96 -5.70 -17.79
N PHE A 99 -4.61 -5.70 -16.50
CA PHE A 99 -4.89 -4.58 -15.60
C PHE A 99 -4.24 -3.29 -16.11
N GLU A 100 -2.94 -3.34 -16.42
CA GLU A 100 -2.19 -2.17 -16.89
C GLU A 100 -2.70 -1.63 -18.24
N ALA A 101 -3.02 -2.52 -19.18
CA ALA A 101 -3.57 -2.14 -20.47
C ALA A 101 -4.92 -1.42 -20.31
N VAL A 102 -5.82 -1.96 -19.49
CA VAL A 102 -7.12 -1.35 -19.23
C VAL A 102 -6.96 -0.04 -18.45
N MET A 103 -6.05 0.05 -17.48
CA MET A 103 -5.74 1.29 -16.77
C MET A 103 -5.32 2.40 -17.72
N ARG A 104 -4.33 2.15 -18.60
CA ARG A 104 -3.89 3.12 -19.61
C ARG A 104 -5.03 3.56 -20.53
N GLN A 105 -5.85 2.61 -20.99
CA GLN A 105 -7.02 2.92 -21.81
C GLN A 105 -8.01 3.85 -21.09
N ARG A 106 -8.27 3.60 -19.80
CA ARG A 106 -9.22 4.42 -19.01
C ARG A 106 -8.69 5.81 -18.73
N GLN A 107 -7.40 5.95 -18.37
CA GLN A 107 -6.76 7.23 -18.10
C GLN A 107 -6.79 8.17 -19.32
N ALA A 108 -6.75 7.63 -20.54
CA ALA A 108 -6.80 8.41 -21.78
C ALA A 108 -8.23 8.72 -22.27
N ALA A 109 -9.28 8.18 -21.63
CA ALA A 109 -10.65 8.26 -22.12
C ALA A 109 -11.45 9.41 -21.50
N ALA A 110 -12.23 10.09 -22.34
CA ALA A 110 -13.27 11.03 -21.92
C ALA A 110 -14.65 10.55 -22.38
N VAL A 111 -15.69 10.84 -21.60
CA VAL A 111 -17.07 10.38 -21.82
C VAL A 111 -18.06 11.51 -21.48
N ALA A 112 -19.29 11.42 -21.97
CA ALA A 112 -20.33 12.41 -21.61
C ALA A 112 -20.92 12.18 -20.21
N ASN A 113 -20.91 10.92 -19.75
CA ASN A 113 -21.45 10.51 -18.46
C ASN A 113 -20.85 9.15 -18.02
N HIS A 114 -21.08 8.79 -16.77
CA HIS A 114 -20.64 7.52 -16.19
C HIS A 114 -21.76 6.48 -16.17
N HIS A 115 -22.77 6.57 -17.04
CA HIS A 115 -23.89 5.64 -17.02
C HIS A 115 -23.44 4.21 -17.38
N CYS A 116 -24.12 3.23 -16.80
CA CYS A 116 -23.95 1.85 -17.21
C CYS A 116 -24.57 1.62 -18.59
N GLY A 117 -23.93 0.75 -19.38
CA GLY A 117 -24.53 0.21 -20.59
C GLY A 117 -25.76 -0.67 -20.28
N PRO A 118 -26.57 -1.01 -21.30
CA PRO A 118 -27.69 -1.92 -21.14
C PRO A 118 -27.22 -3.28 -20.63
N GLY A 119 -28.03 -3.92 -19.77
CA GLY A 119 -27.77 -5.28 -19.28
C GLY A 119 -26.97 -5.39 -17.98
N VAL A 120 -26.55 -4.28 -17.36
CA VAL A 120 -25.98 -4.32 -16.00
C VAL A 120 -27.07 -4.67 -14.99
N ARG A 121 -26.90 -5.80 -14.30
CA ARG A 121 -27.86 -6.36 -13.33
C ARG A 121 -27.41 -6.30 -11.88
N HIS A 122 -26.12 -6.03 -11.64
CA HIS A 122 -25.56 -6.08 -10.29
C HIS A 122 -24.97 -4.75 -9.87
N LEU A 123 -25.03 -4.48 -8.57
CA LEU A 123 -24.58 -3.26 -7.92
C LEU A 123 -23.60 -3.56 -6.78
N LEU A 124 -22.62 -2.69 -6.59
CA LEU A 124 -21.70 -2.73 -5.47
C LEU A 124 -21.72 -1.37 -4.74
N ASN A 125 -21.54 -1.38 -3.43
CA ASN A 125 -21.36 -0.12 -2.69
C ASN A 125 -20.01 0.51 -3.07
N VAL A 126 -20.04 1.75 -3.58
CA VAL A 126 -18.83 2.47 -4.00
C VAL A 126 -17.78 2.61 -2.90
N ARG A 127 -18.18 2.56 -1.62
CA ARG A 127 -17.27 2.67 -0.46
C ARG A 127 -16.30 1.49 -0.32
N HIS A 128 -16.54 0.41 -1.06
CA HIS A 128 -15.62 -0.73 -1.15
C HIS A 128 -14.64 -0.61 -2.31
N LEU A 129 -14.79 0.40 -3.16
CA LEU A 129 -13.91 0.65 -4.29
C LEU A 129 -12.88 1.70 -3.90
N TYR A 130 -11.62 1.47 -4.27
CA TYR A 130 -10.51 2.39 -4.05
C TYR A 130 -9.75 2.58 -5.36
N ASP A 131 -9.29 3.80 -5.60
CA ASP A 131 -8.46 4.12 -6.76
C ASP A 131 -7.00 3.75 -6.44
N MET A 132 -6.69 2.48 -6.62
CA MET A 132 -5.39 1.90 -6.30
C MET A 132 -4.72 1.49 -7.61
N GLU A 133 -3.84 2.35 -8.12
CA GLU A 133 -3.14 2.17 -9.40
C GLU A 133 -2.06 1.05 -9.34
N LYS A 134 -2.32 -0.04 -8.61
CA LYS A 134 -1.39 -1.13 -8.36
C LYS A 134 -1.91 -2.42 -8.99
N ALA A 135 -1.17 -2.91 -9.98
CA ALA A 135 -1.44 -4.18 -10.62
C ALA A 135 -1.20 -5.36 -9.66
N PRO A 136 -1.87 -6.50 -9.87
CA PRO A 136 -1.50 -7.75 -9.22
C PRO A 136 -0.03 -8.10 -9.44
N PHE A 137 0.64 -8.58 -8.39
CA PHE A 137 2.06 -8.94 -8.44
C PHE A 137 2.24 -10.45 -8.54
N PHE A 138 3.03 -10.91 -9.51
CA PHE A 138 3.47 -12.30 -9.66
C PHE A 138 4.95 -12.36 -9.95
N ASP A 139 5.65 -13.33 -9.36
CA ASP A 139 7.03 -13.59 -9.75
C ASP A 139 7.10 -14.11 -11.19
N PRO A 140 8.15 -13.74 -11.97
CA PRO A 140 8.42 -14.36 -13.25
C PRO A 140 8.52 -15.89 -13.12
N PRO A 141 8.02 -16.66 -14.11
CA PRO A 141 8.23 -18.09 -14.13
C PRO A 141 9.74 -18.40 -14.18
N PRO A 142 10.20 -19.47 -13.52
CA PRO A 142 11.61 -19.86 -13.60
C PRO A 142 12.00 -20.23 -15.04
N PRO A 143 13.26 -20.00 -15.44
CA PRO A 143 13.74 -20.36 -16.77
C PRO A 143 13.66 -21.88 -17.00
N SER A 144 13.36 -22.29 -18.24
CA SER A 144 13.27 -23.69 -18.65
C SER A 144 14.62 -24.43 -18.62
N MET A 145 15.74 -23.71 -18.73
CA MET A 145 17.09 -24.23 -18.53
C MET A 145 17.74 -23.52 -17.35
N SER A 146 17.96 -24.27 -16.26
CA SER A 146 18.65 -23.79 -15.07
C SER A 146 20.16 -23.73 -15.32
N SER A 147 20.67 -22.56 -15.66
CA SER A 147 22.04 -22.20 -15.27
C SER A 147 21.97 -21.31 -14.03
N ALA A 148 21.59 -21.91 -12.89
CA ALA A 148 21.55 -21.20 -11.62
C ALA A 148 22.96 -20.71 -11.28
N ILE A 149 23.21 -19.42 -11.49
CA ILE A 149 24.33 -18.74 -10.84
C ILE A 149 23.95 -18.69 -9.37
N HIS A 150 24.48 -19.61 -8.59
CA HIS A 150 24.20 -19.66 -7.16
C HIS A 150 24.77 -18.39 -6.52
N SER A 151 23.90 -17.56 -5.95
CA SER A 151 24.35 -16.43 -5.17
C SER A 151 25.14 -16.92 -3.94
N THR A 152 26.27 -16.29 -3.66
CA THR A 152 27.12 -16.66 -2.52
C THR A 152 26.40 -16.34 -1.20
N SER A 153 26.08 -17.38 -0.41
CA SER A 153 25.45 -17.23 0.89
C SER A 153 26.40 -16.58 1.91
N ARG A 154 25.90 -15.66 2.75
CA ARG A 154 26.68 -14.96 3.78
C ARG A 154 26.61 -15.57 5.18
N GLY A 155 26.22 -16.84 5.31
CA GLY A 155 26.15 -17.54 6.60
C GLY A 155 25.18 -18.72 6.59
N GLY A 156 25.01 -19.36 7.75
CA GLY A 156 24.15 -20.55 7.90
C GLY A 156 22.66 -20.28 7.68
N LEU A 157 22.10 -19.24 8.31
CA LEU A 157 20.68 -18.89 8.14
C LEU A 157 20.39 -18.39 6.72
N ASP A 158 21.26 -17.55 6.16
CA ASP A 158 21.10 -17.05 4.79
C ASP A 158 21.05 -18.18 3.76
N ARG A 159 21.89 -19.21 3.93
CA ARG A 159 21.86 -20.39 3.06
C ARG A 159 20.51 -21.09 3.06
N ILE A 160 19.88 -21.23 4.24
CA ILE A 160 18.56 -21.85 4.39
C ILE A 160 17.47 -20.97 3.79
N VAL A 161 17.53 -19.66 4.03
CA VAL A 161 16.56 -18.71 3.45
C VAL A 161 16.63 -18.74 1.92
N ARG A 162 17.83 -18.68 1.33
CA ARG A 162 18.00 -18.81 -0.13
C ARG A 162 17.51 -20.15 -0.67
N ALA A 163 17.80 -21.24 0.04
CA ALA A 163 17.29 -22.56 -0.32
C ALA A 163 15.76 -22.61 -0.32
N PHE A 164 15.09 -21.98 0.66
CA PHE A 164 13.64 -21.84 0.66
C PHE A 164 13.14 -21.03 -0.54
N HIS A 165 13.75 -19.89 -0.85
CA HIS A 165 13.33 -19.05 -1.98
C HIS A 165 13.48 -19.74 -3.33
N ASN A 166 14.50 -20.57 -3.51
CA ASN A 166 14.71 -21.39 -4.69
C ASN A 166 13.86 -22.69 -4.70
N SER A 167 13.05 -22.93 -3.67
CA SER A 167 12.29 -24.17 -3.54
C SER A 167 10.93 -24.12 -4.27
N PRO A 168 10.40 -25.30 -4.70
CA PRO A 168 9.04 -25.41 -5.21
C PRO A 168 7.97 -24.93 -4.21
N GLN A 169 8.23 -25.04 -2.92
CA GLN A 169 7.31 -24.62 -1.85
C GLN A 169 7.11 -23.10 -1.85
N CYS A 170 8.19 -22.31 -1.98
CA CYS A 170 8.07 -20.86 -2.10
C CYS A 170 7.31 -20.46 -3.36
N GLN A 171 7.62 -21.09 -4.50
CA GLN A 171 6.91 -20.85 -5.76
C GLN A 171 5.41 -21.14 -5.61
N ALA A 172 5.06 -22.26 -4.98
CA ALA A 172 3.67 -22.67 -4.76
C ALA A 172 2.88 -21.64 -3.93
N ALA A 173 3.50 -21.01 -2.93
CA ALA A 173 2.87 -19.99 -2.09
C ALA A 173 2.40 -18.75 -2.85
N ASN A 174 2.98 -18.48 -4.02
CA ASN A 174 2.71 -17.27 -4.81
C ASN A 174 1.87 -17.51 -6.08
N ARG A 175 1.45 -18.77 -6.34
CA ARG A 175 0.68 -19.14 -7.55
C ARG A 175 -0.69 -18.47 -7.62
N GLN A 176 -1.33 -18.27 -6.48
CA GLN A 176 -2.61 -17.57 -6.35
C GLN A 176 -2.37 -16.22 -5.67
N LEU A 177 -3.23 -15.23 -5.97
CA LEU A 177 -3.17 -13.92 -5.29
C LEU A 177 -3.69 -14.01 -3.86
N VAL A 178 -4.74 -14.79 -3.65
CA VAL A 178 -5.50 -14.80 -2.40
C VAL A 178 -4.88 -15.74 -1.37
N GLY A 179 -4.86 -15.33 -0.10
CA GLY A 179 -4.43 -16.17 1.01
C GLY A 179 -2.92 -16.39 1.10
N ARG A 180 -2.12 -15.57 0.40
CA ARG A 180 -0.66 -15.69 0.30
C ARG A 180 0.06 -15.73 1.64
N ARG A 181 -0.42 -14.99 2.65
CA ARG A 181 0.15 -15.03 4.01
C ARG A 181 0.11 -16.44 4.61
N ASN A 182 -1.03 -17.11 4.54
CA ASN A 182 -1.20 -18.47 5.07
C ASN A 182 -0.48 -19.49 4.18
N ALA A 183 -0.48 -19.28 2.87
CA ALA A 183 0.24 -20.12 1.92
C ALA A 183 1.76 -20.08 2.17
N LEU A 184 2.33 -18.90 2.44
CA LEU A 184 3.75 -18.75 2.77
C LEU A 184 4.12 -19.49 4.07
N GLN A 185 3.26 -19.41 5.09
CA GLN A 185 3.48 -20.14 6.34
C GLN A 185 3.46 -21.65 6.11
N SER A 186 2.51 -22.14 5.33
CA SER A 186 2.40 -23.55 4.95
C SER A 186 3.61 -24.01 4.12
N ALA A 187 4.07 -23.19 3.19
CA ALA A 187 5.25 -23.45 2.36
C ALA A 187 6.51 -23.59 3.20
N TRP A 188 6.75 -22.68 4.14
CA TRP A 188 7.87 -22.79 5.09
C TRP A 188 7.77 -24.08 5.91
N ASN A 189 6.60 -24.42 6.44
CA ASN A 189 6.42 -25.65 7.21
C ASN A 189 6.67 -26.92 6.38
N GLN A 190 6.28 -26.93 5.11
CA GLN A 190 6.58 -28.03 4.19
C GLN A 190 8.07 -28.11 3.85
N PHE A 191 8.70 -26.96 3.61
CA PHE A 191 10.14 -26.89 3.34
C PHE A 191 10.94 -27.45 4.52
N ILE A 192 10.67 -26.99 5.75
CA ILE A 192 11.32 -27.47 6.99
C ILE A 192 11.25 -29.00 7.08
N ARG A 193 10.07 -29.59 6.90
CA ARG A 193 9.91 -31.06 6.90
C ARG A 193 10.74 -31.76 5.81
N SER A 194 10.90 -31.14 4.65
CA SER A 194 11.67 -31.73 3.54
C SER A 194 13.18 -31.70 3.72
N VAL A 195 13.70 -30.85 4.62
CA VAL A 195 15.14 -30.64 4.81
C VAL A 195 15.63 -30.89 6.23
N GLN A 196 14.78 -31.44 7.11
CA GLN A 196 15.10 -31.72 8.52
C GLN A 196 16.28 -32.69 8.72
N ALA A 197 16.63 -33.48 7.70
CA ALA A 197 17.82 -34.34 7.73
C ALA A 197 19.13 -33.55 7.52
N GLN A 198 19.05 -32.33 6.98
CA GLN A 198 20.21 -31.50 6.63
C GLN A 198 20.50 -30.41 7.68
N TRP A 199 19.46 -29.90 8.34
CA TRP A 199 19.56 -28.83 9.34
C TRP A 199 18.69 -29.15 10.55
N SER A 200 19.13 -28.73 11.73
CA SER A 200 18.35 -28.88 12.96
C SER A 200 17.10 -27.99 12.94
N GLU A 201 16.04 -28.46 13.59
CA GLU A 201 14.76 -27.74 13.69
C GLU A 201 14.95 -26.30 14.24
N ALA A 202 15.79 -26.12 15.25
CA ALA A 202 16.05 -24.81 15.84
C ALA A 202 16.61 -23.81 14.82
N VAL A 203 17.56 -24.24 13.98
CA VAL A 203 18.18 -23.38 12.96
C VAL A 203 17.19 -23.11 11.81
N LEU A 204 16.38 -24.11 11.44
CA LEU A 204 15.32 -23.97 10.45
C LEU A 204 14.25 -22.95 10.88
N GLN A 205 13.82 -22.98 12.14
CA GLN A 205 12.90 -21.99 12.67
C GLN A 205 13.53 -20.60 12.70
N GLN A 206 14.80 -20.45 13.12
CA GLN A 206 15.51 -19.16 13.07
C GLN A 206 15.57 -18.59 11.65
N ALA A 207 15.84 -19.41 10.64
CA ALA A 207 15.84 -18.98 9.24
C ALA A 207 14.46 -18.48 8.78
N LYS A 208 13.38 -19.20 9.17
CA LYS A 208 12.01 -18.76 8.92
C LYS A 208 11.70 -17.43 9.62
N HIS A 209 12.10 -17.26 10.87
CA HIS A 209 11.94 -15.99 11.59
C HIS A 209 12.67 -14.85 10.87
N LEU A 210 13.92 -15.07 10.47
CA LEU A 210 14.73 -14.12 9.73
C LEU A 210 14.04 -13.69 8.42
N ASP A 211 13.53 -14.63 7.62
CA ASP A 211 12.85 -14.33 6.36
C ASP A 211 11.62 -13.42 6.57
N TYR A 212 10.74 -13.78 7.53
CA TYR A 212 9.55 -12.98 7.83
C TYR A 212 9.88 -11.56 8.33
N VAL A 213 10.91 -11.42 9.17
CA VAL A 213 11.38 -10.10 9.63
C VAL A 213 11.97 -9.31 8.47
N MET A 214 12.81 -9.93 7.63
CA MET A 214 13.44 -9.25 6.50
C MET A 214 12.41 -8.79 5.46
N ARG A 215 11.40 -9.61 5.14
CA ARG A 215 10.26 -9.21 4.31
C ARG A 215 9.58 -7.96 4.89
N THR A 216 9.20 -8.02 6.16
CA THR A 216 8.49 -6.90 6.80
C THR A 216 9.36 -5.65 6.82
N ALA A 217 10.62 -5.76 7.25
CA ALA A 217 11.54 -4.62 7.30
C ALA A 217 11.76 -4.00 5.91
N ILE A 218 12.00 -4.80 4.87
CA ILE A 218 12.25 -4.30 3.52
C ILE A 218 11.03 -3.55 2.97
N PHE A 219 9.83 -4.11 3.09
CA PHE A 219 8.64 -3.52 2.49
C PHE A 219 8.05 -2.35 3.31
N GLU A 220 8.22 -2.33 4.63
CA GLU A 220 7.88 -1.19 5.48
C GLU A 220 8.92 -0.05 5.38
N GLY A 221 10.20 -0.41 5.21
CA GLY A 221 11.34 0.53 5.17
C GLY A 221 11.53 1.27 3.84
N HIS A 222 10.44 1.52 3.09
CA HIS A 222 10.38 2.21 1.80
C HIS A 222 11.37 1.72 0.73
N LEU A 223 10.89 0.92 -0.23
CA LEU A 223 11.72 0.31 -1.28
C LEU A 223 12.55 1.32 -2.10
N ASP A 224 12.07 2.55 -2.27
CA ASP A 224 12.75 3.58 -3.09
C ASP A 224 13.97 4.18 -2.41
N ARG A 225 14.10 4.04 -1.09
CA ARG A 225 15.35 4.39 -0.38
C ARG A 225 16.48 3.41 -0.69
N GLY A 226 16.14 2.23 -1.22
CA GLY A 226 17.09 1.19 -1.57
C GLY A 226 18.10 0.96 -0.47
N CYS A 227 19.39 1.01 -0.80
CA CYS A 227 20.48 0.78 0.12
C CYS A 227 21.16 2.06 0.62
N ASN A 228 20.47 3.20 0.65
CA ASN A 228 21.03 4.38 1.31
C ASN A 228 21.13 4.15 2.84
N ALA A 229 21.96 4.93 3.54
CA ALA A 229 22.17 4.77 4.97
C ALA A 229 20.87 4.88 5.78
N TYR A 230 20.06 5.91 5.52
CA TYR A 230 18.83 6.19 6.27
C TYR A 230 17.83 5.02 6.17
N GLY A 231 17.55 4.52 4.96
CA GLY A 231 16.68 3.36 4.73
C GLY A 231 17.23 2.08 5.35
N SER A 232 18.55 1.88 5.34
CA SER A 232 19.17 0.74 6.02
C SER A 232 18.96 0.81 7.54
N CYS A 233 19.10 2.00 8.14
CA CYS A 233 18.87 2.20 9.56
C CYS A 233 17.39 2.01 9.94
N GLU A 234 16.45 2.49 9.12
CA GLU A 234 15.02 2.24 9.33
C GLU A 234 14.67 0.75 9.33
N ARG A 235 15.20 -0.02 8.39
CA ARG A 235 15.01 -1.48 8.35
C ARG A 235 15.53 -2.17 9.62
N ASN A 236 16.68 -1.72 10.13
CA ASN A 236 17.21 -2.21 11.41
C ASN A 236 16.29 -1.84 12.58
N ILE A 237 15.73 -0.62 12.60
CA ILE A 237 14.79 -0.18 13.63
C ILE A 237 13.46 -0.97 13.56
N ILE A 238 12.95 -1.24 12.36
CA ILE A 238 11.74 -2.08 12.17
C ILE A 238 12.01 -3.50 12.69
N ALA A 239 13.17 -4.09 12.37
CA ALA A 239 13.58 -5.38 12.92
C ALA A 239 13.70 -5.35 14.46
N LEU A 240 14.23 -4.26 15.03
CA LEU A 240 14.31 -4.07 16.49
C LEU A 240 12.91 -3.95 17.12
N SER A 241 11.99 -3.21 16.50
CA SER A 241 10.58 -3.14 16.94
C SER A 241 9.94 -4.53 16.96
N ILE A 242 10.14 -5.33 15.90
CA ILE A 242 9.63 -6.71 15.83
C ILE A 242 10.25 -7.56 16.94
N ARG A 243 11.58 -7.51 17.11
CA ARG A 243 12.30 -8.21 18.18
C ARG A 243 11.71 -7.88 19.54
N ASN A 244 11.53 -6.59 19.86
CA ASN A 244 11.09 -6.17 21.19
C ASN A 244 9.63 -6.50 21.45
N ARG A 245 8.77 -6.40 20.43
CA ARG A 245 7.39 -6.91 20.51
C ARG A 245 7.34 -8.42 20.71
N GLY A 246 8.30 -9.17 20.16
CA GLY A 246 8.39 -10.62 20.31
C GLY A 246 9.12 -11.13 21.56
N ARG A 247 10.05 -10.35 22.12
CA ARG A 247 10.93 -10.79 23.23
C ARG A 247 10.73 -10.01 24.53
N GLU A 248 10.64 -8.69 24.45
CA GLU A 248 10.55 -7.81 25.64
C GLU A 248 9.09 -7.52 26.05
N GLY A 249 8.13 -7.80 25.18
CA GLY A 249 6.71 -7.50 25.39
C GLY A 249 5.79 -8.47 24.67
N CYS A 250 6.21 -9.73 24.55
CA CYS A 250 5.47 -10.77 23.83
C CYS A 250 4.02 -10.83 24.29
N SER A 251 3.10 -10.50 23.38
CA SER A 251 1.66 -10.60 23.63
C SER A 251 0.93 -11.03 22.36
N ARG A 252 -0.23 -11.67 22.54
CA ARG A 252 -1.10 -12.07 21.42
C ARG A 252 -1.56 -10.88 20.60
N HIS A 253 -1.72 -9.69 21.21
CA HIS A 253 -2.06 -8.45 20.50
C HIS A 253 -1.02 -8.09 19.44
N TRP A 254 0.26 -8.34 19.72
CA TRP A 254 1.36 -8.15 18.78
C TRP A 254 1.54 -9.32 17.80
N GLY A 255 0.71 -10.36 17.87
CA GLY A 255 0.89 -11.59 17.09
C GLY A 255 1.92 -12.55 17.68
N CYS A 256 2.43 -12.30 18.89
CA CYS A 256 3.41 -13.16 19.54
C CYS A 256 2.71 -14.31 20.28
N ARG A 257 3.00 -15.57 19.92
CA ARG A 257 2.44 -16.77 20.58
C ARG A 257 3.29 -17.27 21.74
N TYR A 258 4.61 -17.10 21.65
CA TYR A 258 5.61 -17.46 22.65
C TYR A 258 6.78 -16.49 22.56
N ALA A 259 7.55 -16.33 23.64
CA ALA A 259 8.68 -15.41 23.66
C ALA A 259 9.68 -15.76 22.54
N GLY A 260 9.96 -14.79 21.67
CA GLY A 260 10.79 -14.99 20.46
C GLY A 260 10.02 -15.34 19.19
N ASP A 261 8.67 -15.35 19.18
CA ASP A 261 7.85 -15.57 17.98
C ASP A 261 7.89 -14.36 17.02
N TYR A 262 9.06 -14.10 16.43
CA TYR A 262 9.26 -12.98 15.49
C TYR A 262 8.46 -13.16 14.20
N GLN A 263 8.10 -14.39 13.82
CA GLN A 263 7.32 -14.68 12.62
C GLN A 263 5.88 -14.21 12.83
N GLY A 264 5.28 -14.57 13.97
CA GLY A 264 3.95 -14.09 14.35
C GLY A 264 3.92 -12.56 14.43
N VAL A 265 4.90 -11.95 15.10
CA VAL A 265 4.97 -10.48 15.23
C VAL A 265 5.16 -9.77 13.89
N ALA A 266 6.03 -10.26 13.03
CA ALA A 266 6.29 -9.66 11.73
C ALA A 266 5.07 -9.75 10.79
N SER A 267 4.32 -10.86 10.83
CA SER A 267 3.19 -11.12 9.90
C SER A 267 1.80 -10.78 10.43
N GLN A 268 1.70 -10.32 11.68
CA GLN A 268 0.44 -9.85 12.25
C GLN A 268 0.00 -8.55 11.60
N VAL A 269 -1.16 -8.56 10.94
CA VAL A 269 -1.74 -7.34 10.36
C VAL A 269 -1.97 -6.33 11.47
N SER A 270 -1.34 -5.17 11.33
CA SER A 270 -1.42 -4.07 12.28
C SER A 270 -1.04 -2.77 11.57
N GLN A 271 -1.11 -1.65 12.27
CA GLN A 271 -0.59 -0.37 11.75
C GLN A 271 0.93 -0.39 11.45
N TYR A 272 1.66 -1.41 11.90
CA TYR A 272 3.11 -1.57 11.73
C TYR A 272 3.51 -2.72 10.81
N ASN A 273 2.57 -3.54 10.36
CA ASN A 273 2.90 -4.63 9.45
C ASN A 273 1.81 -4.76 8.37
N ILE A 274 2.19 -4.48 7.12
CA ILE A 274 1.38 -4.42 5.89
C ILE A 274 0.95 -5.79 5.33
N TRP A 275 0.84 -6.81 6.16
CA TRP A 275 0.48 -8.18 5.73
C TRP A 275 -1.02 -8.37 5.43
N ASP A 276 -1.74 -7.28 5.13
CA ASP A 276 -3.16 -7.38 4.81
C ASP A 276 -3.35 -8.08 3.47
N GLU A 277 -4.54 -8.66 3.29
CA GLU A 277 -4.86 -9.50 2.14
C GLU A 277 -4.53 -8.81 0.82
N TYR A 278 -4.98 -7.57 0.62
CA TYR A 278 -4.74 -6.86 -0.63
C TYR A 278 -3.26 -6.50 -0.82
N LEU A 279 -2.58 -6.03 0.22
CA LEU A 279 -1.16 -5.65 0.10
C LEU A 279 -0.28 -6.85 -0.26
N THR A 280 -0.59 -8.06 0.21
CA THR A 280 0.11 -9.28 -0.24
C THR A 280 -0.10 -9.62 -1.72
N GLN A 281 -1.18 -9.12 -2.33
CA GLN A 281 -1.48 -9.35 -3.75
C GLN A 281 -0.67 -8.46 -4.68
N VAL A 282 -0.33 -7.23 -4.25
CA VAL A 282 0.22 -6.19 -5.14
C VAL A 282 1.64 -5.75 -4.83
N SER A 283 2.16 -6.03 -3.62
CA SER A 283 3.50 -5.54 -3.21
C SER A 283 4.65 -6.47 -3.61
N GLY A 284 4.42 -7.78 -3.69
CA GLY A 284 5.49 -8.77 -3.71
C GLY A 284 6.07 -9.11 -2.34
N LEU A 285 5.39 -8.76 -1.25
CA LEU A 285 5.78 -9.10 0.14
C LEU A 285 6.07 -10.60 0.34
N THR A 286 5.30 -11.46 -0.34
CA THR A 286 5.43 -12.93 -0.26
C THR A 286 6.29 -13.52 -1.38
N ALA A 287 6.83 -12.69 -2.28
CA ALA A 287 7.64 -13.10 -3.42
C ALA A 287 8.85 -13.95 -3.02
N CYS A 288 9.29 -14.81 -3.92
CA CYS A 288 10.55 -15.54 -3.79
C CYS A 288 11.72 -14.66 -4.27
N PHE A 289 11.83 -13.44 -3.74
CA PHE A 289 12.71 -12.39 -4.30
C PHE A 289 14.22 -12.69 -4.23
N LEU A 290 14.65 -13.65 -3.41
CA LEU A 290 16.03 -14.17 -3.35
C LEU A 290 16.32 -15.31 -4.33
N ARG A 291 15.38 -15.67 -5.21
CA ARG A 291 15.64 -16.60 -6.31
C ARG A 291 16.84 -16.13 -7.13
N ASP A 292 17.69 -17.08 -7.48
CA ASP A 292 18.95 -16.78 -8.16
C ASP A 292 18.73 -16.26 -9.60
N ASP A 293 17.60 -16.61 -10.23
CA ASP A 293 17.29 -16.22 -11.60
C ASP A 293 16.71 -14.79 -11.76
N LEU A 294 16.30 -14.14 -10.66
CA LEU A 294 15.57 -12.86 -10.73
C LEU A 294 16.46 -11.60 -10.77
N GLY A 295 17.64 -11.65 -10.15
CA GLY A 295 18.51 -10.46 -9.95
C GLY A 295 19.56 -10.21 -11.04
N GLY A 296 19.66 -11.11 -12.03
CA GLY A 296 20.66 -11.09 -13.09
C GLY A 296 20.47 -10.00 -14.16
N PRO A 297 21.30 -9.98 -15.22
CA PRO A 297 21.04 -9.17 -16.41
C PRO A 297 19.70 -9.57 -17.02
N SER A 298 18.78 -8.61 -17.20
CA SER A 298 17.49 -8.86 -17.86
C SER A 298 17.72 -9.44 -19.26
N ARG A 299 17.09 -10.58 -19.57
CA ARG A 299 16.87 -10.97 -20.97
C ARG A 299 15.74 -10.10 -21.52
N LEU A 300 15.89 -9.65 -22.77
CA LEU A 300 14.88 -8.90 -23.51
C LEU A 300 13.51 -9.60 -23.40
N GLY A 301 12.47 -8.87 -22.99
CA GLY A 301 11.09 -9.35 -22.96
C GLY A 301 10.57 -9.87 -21.61
N ALA A 302 11.35 -9.85 -20.52
CA ALA A 302 10.82 -10.19 -19.19
C ALA A 302 10.03 -9.00 -18.62
N GLY A 303 8.70 -9.08 -18.65
CA GLY A 303 7.81 -8.19 -17.91
C GLY A 303 7.96 -8.41 -16.41
N TYR A 304 8.99 -7.78 -15.82
CA TYR A 304 9.22 -7.32 -14.44
C TYR A 304 10.71 -6.92 -14.40
N ASN A 305 11.00 -5.70 -13.94
CA ASN A 305 12.34 -5.12 -14.09
C ASN A 305 13.37 -5.88 -13.22
N ALA A 306 14.37 -6.55 -13.80
CA ALA A 306 15.43 -7.23 -13.03
C ALA A 306 16.12 -6.30 -12.01
N GLU A 307 16.09 -4.99 -12.26
CA GLU A 307 16.53 -3.97 -11.31
C GLU A 307 15.73 -3.99 -10.00
N TYR A 308 14.43 -4.26 -10.05
CA TYR A 308 13.56 -4.38 -8.87
C TYR A 308 14.05 -5.50 -7.96
N TYR A 309 14.21 -6.71 -8.48
CA TYR A 309 14.68 -7.84 -7.69
C TYR A 309 16.13 -7.68 -7.25
N ARG A 310 17.00 -7.13 -8.09
CA ARG A 310 18.38 -6.80 -7.71
C ARG A 310 18.42 -5.82 -6.53
N ARG A 311 17.53 -4.81 -6.52
CA ARG A 311 17.39 -3.86 -5.41
C ARG A 311 16.87 -4.54 -4.14
N LEU A 312 15.87 -5.41 -4.23
CA LEU A 312 15.39 -6.20 -3.08
C LEU A 312 16.49 -7.10 -2.49
N GLN A 313 17.21 -7.82 -3.36
CA GLN A 313 18.34 -8.67 -2.96
C GLN A 313 19.49 -7.86 -2.36
N GLY A 314 19.76 -6.67 -2.91
CA GLY A 314 20.73 -5.73 -2.39
C GLY A 314 20.40 -5.22 -0.99
N MET A 315 19.15 -4.80 -0.76
CA MET A 315 18.66 -4.39 0.56
C MET A 315 18.71 -5.54 1.56
N TYR A 316 18.30 -6.74 1.15
CA TYR A 316 18.40 -7.93 1.99
C TYR A 316 19.87 -8.17 2.41
N ALA A 317 20.79 -8.20 1.44
CA ALA A 317 22.21 -8.44 1.72
C ALA A 317 22.87 -7.35 2.57
N GLN A 318 22.43 -6.10 2.45
CA GLN A 318 22.91 -4.97 3.25
C GLN A 318 22.50 -5.10 4.73
N ASN A 319 21.27 -5.53 5.01
CA ASN A 319 20.72 -5.56 6.36
C ASN A 319 20.88 -6.92 7.06
N LEU A 320 21.19 -7.99 6.34
CA LEU A 320 21.26 -9.37 6.83
C LEU A 320 22.04 -9.52 8.15
N ASP A 321 23.29 -9.06 8.19
CA ASP A 321 24.15 -9.26 9.37
C ASP A 321 23.62 -8.53 10.59
N ALA A 322 23.17 -7.28 10.41
CA ALA A 322 22.58 -6.49 11.48
C ALA A 322 21.28 -7.13 11.98
N VAL A 323 20.37 -7.54 11.09
CA VAL A 323 19.08 -8.11 11.47
C VAL A 323 19.24 -9.45 12.19
N GLN A 324 20.12 -10.34 11.73
CA GLN A 324 20.42 -11.59 12.44
C GLN A 324 20.86 -11.33 13.89
N ARG A 325 21.76 -10.36 14.08
CA ARG A 325 22.29 -9.97 15.39
C ARG A 325 21.26 -9.25 16.25
N ILE A 326 20.36 -8.45 15.67
CA ILE A 326 19.22 -7.86 16.38
C ILE A 326 18.31 -8.96 16.93
N LEU A 327 17.95 -9.95 16.10
CA LEU A 327 16.99 -10.98 16.47
C LEU A 327 17.56 -12.01 17.45
N PHE A 328 18.79 -12.48 17.20
CA PHE A 328 19.36 -13.66 17.86
C PHE A 328 20.61 -13.36 18.69
N GLY A 329 21.18 -12.16 18.57
CA GLY A 329 22.33 -11.73 19.35
C GLY A 329 21.99 -11.27 20.77
N ASN A 330 22.99 -10.66 21.40
CA ASN A 330 22.92 -10.16 22.77
C ASN A 330 22.91 -8.62 22.84
N GLU A 331 22.99 -8.06 24.05
CA GLU A 331 22.99 -6.61 24.23
C GLU A 331 24.25 -5.92 23.68
N GLN A 332 25.39 -6.61 23.61
CA GLN A 332 26.59 -6.08 22.99
C GLN A 332 26.41 -5.92 21.48
N ASP A 333 25.69 -6.84 20.84
CA ASP A 333 25.32 -6.69 19.43
C ASP A 333 24.46 -5.46 19.20
N LEU A 334 23.46 -5.23 20.06
CA LEU A 334 22.61 -4.03 19.98
C LEU A 334 23.43 -2.74 20.11
N ARG A 335 24.41 -2.68 21.04
CA ARG A 335 25.31 -1.52 21.17
C ARG A 335 26.15 -1.26 19.93
N GLN A 336 26.62 -2.32 19.27
CA GLN A 336 27.44 -2.19 18.07
C GLN A 336 26.63 -1.74 16.85
N ILE A 337 25.40 -2.23 16.71
CA ILE A 337 24.50 -1.90 15.60
C ILE A 337 23.91 -0.51 15.79
N PHE A 338 23.52 -0.18 17.02
CA PHE A 338 22.90 1.08 17.40
C PHE A 338 23.80 1.88 18.35
N PRO A 339 24.90 2.46 17.85
CA PRO A 339 25.77 3.26 18.71
C PRO A 339 25.02 4.47 19.28
N ASN A 340 25.52 5.01 20.39
CA ASN A 340 25.03 6.26 20.99
C ASN A 340 23.55 6.26 21.43
N THR A 341 22.88 5.10 21.45
CA THR A 341 21.54 4.91 22.03
C THR A 341 21.64 3.89 23.15
N SER A 342 21.05 4.17 24.32
CA SER A 342 21.16 3.26 25.46
C SER A 342 20.39 1.95 25.18
N VAL A 343 20.91 0.81 25.67
CA VAL A 343 20.26 -0.49 25.48
C VAL A 343 18.87 -0.53 26.12
N ALA A 344 18.68 0.14 27.25
CA ALA A 344 17.38 0.25 27.90
C ALA A 344 16.34 0.93 27.00
N GLU A 345 16.71 2.04 26.34
CA GLU A 345 15.85 2.71 25.38
C GLU A 345 15.58 1.85 24.15
N LEU A 346 16.62 1.21 23.61
CA LEU A 346 16.48 0.30 22.47
C LEU A 346 15.51 -0.84 22.77
N LYS A 347 15.54 -1.45 23.97
CA LYS A 347 14.61 -2.53 24.36
C LYS A 347 13.17 -2.04 24.60
N SER A 348 13.01 -0.76 24.93
CA SER A 348 11.69 -0.14 25.14
C SER A 348 11.01 0.32 23.83
N LEU A 349 11.74 0.32 22.71
CA LEU A 349 11.23 0.67 21.38
C LEU A 349 10.33 -0.46 20.85
N ARG A 350 9.03 -0.20 20.73
CA ARG A 350 8.07 -1.14 20.13
C ARG A 350 7.33 -0.55 18.95
N HIS A 351 7.29 0.77 18.84
CA HIS A 351 6.50 1.50 17.87
C HIS A 351 7.41 2.36 17.00
N TYR A 352 6.93 2.66 15.80
CA TYR A 352 7.54 3.66 14.93
C TYR A 352 6.43 4.38 14.17
N TYR A 353 6.62 5.69 13.99
CA TYR A 353 5.64 6.58 13.37
C TYR A 353 6.18 7.08 12.03
N HIS A 354 5.46 6.79 10.95
CA HIS A 354 5.78 7.29 9.61
C HIS A 354 4.90 8.48 9.25
N ALA A 355 5.44 9.69 9.47
CA ALA A 355 4.75 10.95 9.16
C ALA A 355 4.20 11.01 7.71
N PRO A 356 4.98 10.64 6.66
CA PRO A 356 4.51 10.74 5.28
C PRO A 356 3.25 9.91 4.97
N ALA A 357 3.06 8.79 5.66
CA ALA A 357 1.95 7.85 5.50
C ALA A 357 0.66 8.28 6.22
N MET A 358 0.73 9.30 7.09
CA MET A 358 -0.44 9.74 7.84
C MET A 358 -1.46 10.50 6.99
N GLY A 359 -2.67 10.68 7.52
CA GLY A 359 -3.75 11.40 6.86
C GLY A 359 -3.32 12.78 6.36
N LYS A 360 -3.43 12.98 5.04
CA LYS A 360 -3.08 14.24 4.35
C LYS A 360 -4.00 15.39 4.79
N CYS A 361 -3.40 16.56 4.99
CA CYS A 361 -4.03 17.79 5.45
C CYS A 361 -3.68 18.97 4.53
N PHE A 362 -4.62 19.90 4.35
CA PHE A 362 -4.48 21.02 3.43
C PHE A 362 -4.98 22.32 4.06
N PRO A 363 -4.35 22.81 5.16
CA PRO A 363 -4.86 23.95 5.92
C PRO A 363 -4.85 25.28 5.15
N HIS A 364 -4.03 25.38 4.11
CA HIS A 364 -3.94 26.56 3.23
C HIS A 364 -4.89 26.50 2.03
N HIS A 365 -5.80 25.52 2.01
CA HIS A 365 -6.79 25.39 0.96
C HIS A 365 -8.19 25.36 1.57
N ASP A 366 -9.02 26.30 1.13
CA ASP A 366 -10.40 26.36 1.58
C ASP A 366 -11.24 25.24 0.98
N ARG A 367 -12.09 24.65 1.84
CA ARG A 367 -13.18 23.74 1.47
C ARG A 367 -12.72 22.53 0.64
N VAL A 368 -11.54 21.99 0.96
CA VAL A 368 -11.04 20.74 0.37
C VAL A 368 -11.54 19.53 1.16
N GLU A 369 -12.25 18.63 0.49
CA GLU A 369 -12.83 17.44 1.11
C GLU A 369 -12.51 16.17 0.34
N TYR A 370 -12.35 15.06 1.07
CA TYR A 370 -12.22 13.73 0.47
C TYR A 370 -13.60 13.11 0.26
N ILE A 371 -13.93 12.78 -0.99
CA ILE A 371 -15.19 12.17 -1.38
C ILE A 371 -14.99 10.67 -1.55
N SER A 372 -15.46 9.91 -0.56
CA SER A 372 -15.45 8.43 -0.64
C SER A 372 -16.41 7.88 -1.70
N GLY A 373 -17.42 8.67 -2.10
CA GLY A 373 -18.39 8.27 -3.11
C GLY A 373 -19.58 9.22 -3.15
N ALA A 374 -19.82 9.83 -4.31
CA ALA A 374 -20.93 10.72 -4.59
C ALA A 374 -21.33 10.65 -6.06
N VAL A 375 -22.54 11.11 -6.36
CA VAL A 375 -22.93 11.43 -7.73
C VAL A 375 -22.87 12.94 -7.91
N ALA A 376 -22.34 13.38 -9.05
CA ALA A 376 -22.51 14.72 -9.56
C ALA A 376 -23.42 14.71 -10.80
N ARG A 377 -24.21 15.77 -10.98
CA ARG A 377 -25.22 15.86 -12.03
C ARG A 377 -25.07 17.12 -12.89
N GLN A 378 -25.36 16.99 -14.17
CA GLN A 378 -25.56 18.09 -15.11
C GLN A 378 -26.69 17.70 -16.08
N GLY A 379 -27.90 18.21 -15.84
CA GLY A 379 -29.10 17.73 -16.56
C GLY A 379 -29.29 16.22 -16.38
N GLY A 380 -29.41 15.47 -17.48
CA GLY A 380 -29.49 14.01 -17.48
C GLY A 380 -28.14 13.28 -17.40
N ASN A 381 -27.01 14.00 -17.43
CA ASN A 381 -25.68 13.41 -17.32
C ASN A 381 -25.29 13.27 -15.85
N PHE A 382 -24.73 12.11 -15.50
CA PHE A 382 -24.29 11.79 -14.14
C PHE A 382 -22.83 11.34 -14.14
N ALA A 383 -22.05 11.90 -13.23
CA ALA A 383 -20.66 11.55 -12.98
C ALA A 383 -20.54 10.90 -11.60
N LEU A 384 -19.87 9.75 -11.55
CA LEU A 384 -19.39 9.16 -10.31
C LEU A 384 -18.13 9.89 -9.83
N ILE A 385 -18.16 10.40 -8.60
CA ILE A 385 -17.02 10.99 -7.90
C ILE A 385 -16.66 10.06 -6.73
N ALA A 386 -15.54 9.35 -6.81
CA ALA A 386 -15.17 8.34 -5.82
C ALA A 386 -13.66 8.33 -5.55
N ASN A 387 -13.28 8.22 -4.28
CA ASN A 387 -11.90 8.20 -3.80
C ASN A 387 -11.04 9.40 -4.23
N THR A 388 -11.68 10.52 -4.55
CA THR A 388 -11.00 11.74 -4.97
C THR A 388 -11.14 12.84 -3.92
N ARG A 389 -10.31 13.88 -4.02
CA ARG A 389 -10.49 15.12 -3.28
C ARG A 389 -11.05 16.17 -4.21
N ILE A 390 -11.96 16.98 -3.68
CA ILE A 390 -12.53 18.12 -4.40
C ILE A 390 -12.32 19.39 -3.58
N GLN A 391 -12.22 20.51 -4.27
CA GLN A 391 -12.54 21.81 -3.69
C GLN A 391 -14.03 22.08 -3.90
N VAL A 392 -14.76 22.30 -2.81
CA VAL A 392 -16.19 22.59 -2.85
C VAL A 392 -16.40 24.06 -3.20
N GLY A 393 -17.17 24.31 -4.27
CA GLY A 393 -17.53 25.62 -4.78
C GLY A 393 -18.85 26.17 -4.23
N GLN A 394 -19.49 27.07 -4.97
CA GLN A 394 -20.71 27.73 -4.53
C GLN A 394 -21.87 26.73 -4.34
N PRO A 395 -22.72 26.92 -3.32
CA PRO A 395 -23.94 26.14 -3.16
C PRO A 395 -24.90 26.41 -4.32
N THR A 396 -25.69 25.40 -4.66
CA THR A 396 -26.73 25.47 -5.69
C THR A 396 -27.81 24.42 -5.39
N LEU A 397 -28.83 24.31 -6.25
CA LEU A 397 -29.95 23.41 -6.02
C LEU A 397 -29.51 21.94 -5.91
N GLY A 398 -29.66 21.39 -4.71
CA GLY A 398 -29.36 20.00 -4.38
C GLY A 398 -27.89 19.71 -4.06
N GLY A 399 -27.01 20.71 -4.04
CA GLY A 399 -25.59 20.46 -3.76
C GLY A 399 -24.67 21.63 -4.02
N TYR A 400 -23.49 21.34 -4.56
CA TYR A 400 -22.43 22.32 -4.76
C TYR A 400 -21.76 22.16 -6.12
N TYR A 401 -21.33 23.25 -6.73
CA TYR A 401 -20.27 23.17 -7.73
C TYR A 401 -18.98 22.67 -7.09
N PHE A 402 -18.07 22.10 -7.87
CA PHE A 402 -16.81 21.60 -7.35
C PHE A 402 -15.73 21.62 -8.42
N ARG A 403 -14.49 21.46 -7.98
CA ARG A 403 -13.30 21.26 -8.83
C ARG A 403 -12.47 20.14 -8.23
N ASP A 404 -11.78 19.36 -9.06
CA ASP A 404 -10.88 18.34 -8.58
C ASP A 404 -9.68 18.98 -7.89
N PHE A 405 -9.31 18.39 -6.76
CA PHE A 405 -8.11 18.72 -6.01
C PHE A 405 -7.09 17.60 -6.22
N LEU A 406 -6.24 17.78 -7.23
CA LEU A 406 -5.21 16.82 -7.59
C LEU A 406 -4.02 16.96 -6.64
N LEU A 407 -3.54 15.82 -6.13
CA LEU A 407 -2.41 15.74 -5.21
C LEU A 407 -1.32 14.87 -5.80
N ARG A 408 -0.11 15.42 -5.89
CA ARG A 408 1.13 14.66 -6.12
C ARG A 408 2.02 14.76 -4.87
N GLN A 409 2.55 13.64 -4.43
CA GLN A 409 3.49 13.60 -3.30
C GLN A 409 4.90 13.57 -3.84
N ASP A 410 5.63 14.67 -3.69
CA ASP A 410 7.07 14.69 -3.95
C ASP A 410 7.82 14.33 -2.67
N GLU A 411 9.16 14.26 -2.73
CA GLU A 411 9.97 13.88 -1.57
C GLU A 411 9.82 14.87 -0.40
N GLU A 412 9.91 16.17 -0.67
CA GLU A 412 9.91 17.21 0.37
C GLU A 412 8.53 17.85 0.62
N ARG A 413 7.64 17.85 -0.37
CA ARG A 413 6.33 18.53 -0.30
C ARG A 413 5.18 17.81 -0.98
N ASP A 414 3.97 18.18 -0.60
CA ASP A 414 2.76 17.85 -1.35
C ASP A 414 2.53 18.95 -2.40
N VAL A 415 2.41 18.57 -3.67
CA VAL A 415 2.11 19.48 -4.78
C VAL A 415 0.64 19.32 -5.15
N THR A 416 -0.09 20.43 -5.15
CA THR A 416 -1.55 20.44 -5.34
C THR A 416 -1.92 21.25 -6.57
N ARG A 417 -2.95 20.81 -7.28
CA ARG A 417 -3.55 21.54 -8.42
C ARG A 417 -5.06 21.47 -8.32
N ILE A 418 -5.72 22.58 -8.58
CA ILE A 418 -7.18 22.66 -8.68
C ILE A 418 -7.54 22.77 -10.16
N VAL A 419 -8.33 21.83 -10.65
CA VAL A 419 -8.75 21.77 -12.06
C VAL A 419 -10.24 21.46 -12.14
N ASP A 420 -10.91 22.03 -13.14
CA ASP A 420 -12.33 21.75 -13.39
C ASP A 420 -12.45 20.68 -14.47
N LEU A 421 -12.49 19.40 -14.06
CA LEU A 421 -12.69 18.27 -14.98
C LEU A 421 -14.18 17.94 -15.19
N TYR A 422 -15.08 18.61 -14.46
CA TYR A 422 -16.52 18.36 -14.48
C TYR A 422 -17.28 19.70 -14.62
N PRO A 423 -17.04 20.48 -15.68
CA PRO A 423 -17.58 21.82 -15.81
C PRO A 423 -19.11 21.81 -15.82
N GLY A 424 -19.70 22.56 -14.88
CA GLY A 424 -21.15 22.67 -14.73
C GLY A 424 -21.83 21.52 -14.00
N PHE A 425 -21.10 20.48 -13.57
CA PHE A 425 -21.65 19.44 -12.71
C PHE A 425 -21.82 19.91 -11.26
N VAL A 426 -22.88 19.43 -10.63
CA VAL A 426 -23.20 19.70 -9.22
C VAL A 426 -23.09 18.40 -8.43
N ILE A 427 -22.19 18.34 -7.45
CA ILE A 427 -22.05 17.19 -6.55
C ILE A 427 -23.19 17.17 -5.53
N ASP A 428 -23.72 15.98 -5.23
CA ASP A 428 -24.79 15.77 -4.24
C ASP A 428 -24.41 16.35 -2.86
N GLY A 429 -25.19 17.32 -2.39
CA GLY A 429 -24.93 18.04 -1.14
C GLY A 429 -24.92 17.15 0.10
N ARG A 430 -25.59 15.98 0.08
CA ARG A 430 -25.57 15.01 1.18
C ARG A 430 -24.19 14.40 1.41
N LYS A 431 -23.29 14.50 0.42
CA LYS A 431 -21.92 13.95 0.47
C LYS A 431 -20.86 14.97 0.85
N VAL A 432 -21.26 16.23 0.97
CA VAL A 432 -20.38 17.36 1.30
C VAL A 432 -20.62 17.76 2.75
N SER A 433 -19.56 17.82 3.54
CA SER A 433 -19.67 18.07 4.98
C SER A 433 -19.29 19.48 5.40
N LEU A 434 -18.50 20.19 4.58
CA LEU A 434 -17.89 21.49 4.85
C LEU A 434 -17.14 21.58 6.19
N ARG A 435 -16.71 20.43 6.72
CA ARG A 435 -15.99 20.39 7.99
C ARG A 435 -14.56 20.86 7.80
N THR A 436 -14.17 21.86 8.60
CA THR A 436 -12.79 22.32 8.66
C THR A 436 -11.87 21.19 9.12
N ALA A 437 -10.76 21.03 8.43
CA ALA A 437 -9.75 20.05 8.83
C ALA A 437 -9.12 20.47 10.17
N SER A 438 -9.23 19.60 11.18
CA SER A 438 -8.59 19.80 12.48
C SER A 438 -7.32 18.96 12.62
N HIS A 439 -6.44 19.37 13.55
CA HIS A 439 -5.18 18.69 13.88
C HIS A 439 -4.25 18.49 12.68
N CYS A 440 -4.17 19.50 11.81
CA CYS A 440 -3.26 19.52 10.69
C CYS A 440 -1.92 20.12 11.12
N VAL A 441 -0.95 19.25 11.36
CA VAL A 441 0.36 19.62 11.93
C VAL A 441 1.41 19.61 10.80
N PRO A 442 2.32 20.61 10.72
CA PRO A 442 3.45 20.60 9.79
C PRO A 442 4.19 19.27 9.86
N TYR A 443 4.29 18.57 8.73
CA TYR A 443 4.87 17.23 8.60
C TYR A 443 4.31 16.15 9.55
N GLY A 444 3.27 16.41 10.35
CA GLY A 444 2.82 15.51 11.42
C GLY A 444 3.77 15.49 12.63
N ILE A 445 4.56 16.55 12.82
CA ILE A 445 5.62 16.64 13.82
C ILE A 445 5.24 17.62 14.95
N PRO A 446 5.48 17.28 16.23
CA PRO A 446 5.13 18.11 17.39
C PRO A 446 5.62 19.56 17.28
N GLN A 447 4.93 20.43 18.02
CA GLN A 447 5.32 21.84 18.17
C GLN A 447 6.73 21.96 18.77
N GLY A 448 7.49 22.97 18.32
CA GLY A 448 8.86 23.25 18.78
C GLY A 448 9.97 22.92 17.78
N CYS A 449 9.67 22.13 16.74
CA CYS A 449 10.59 21.91 15.63
C CYS A 449 10.58 23.10 14.67
N ARG A 450 11.77 23.61 14.31
CA ARG A 450 11.91 24.70 13.34
C ARG A 450 12.15 24.11 11.96
N PHE A 451 11.36 24.56 10.99
CA PHE A 451 11.52 24.19 9.58
C PHE A 451 11.73 25.47 8.77
N ASN A 452 12.70 25.46 7.86
CA ASN A 452 12.94 26.59 6.94
C ASN A 452 11.75 26.79 5.99
N SER A 453 11.07 25.70 5.62
CA SER A 453 9.82 25.73 4.87
C SER A 453 8.94 24.55 5.26
N VAL A 454 7.62 24.71 5.18
CA VAL A 454 6.66 23.63 5.43
C VAL A 454 6.13 23.13 4.09
N GLY A 455 6.59 21.96 3.67
CA GLY A 455 6.20 21.33 2.41
C GLY A 455 4.90 20.52 2.50
N ARG A 456 4.44 20.11 3.68
CA ARG A 456 3.24 19.28 3.83
C ARG A 456 2.64 19.35 5.24
N TYR A 457 1.37 19.00 5.36
CA TYR A 457 0.66 18.86 6.63
C TYR A 457 0.05 17.47 6.77
N ARG A 458 0.09 16.93 7.98
CA ARG A 458 -0.43 15.59 8.29
C ARG A 458 -1.25 15.61 9.57
N LYS A 459 -2.20 14.69 9.67
CA LYS A 459 -2.85 14.33 10.94
C LYS A 459 -1.90 13.49 11.77
N THR A 460 -2.03 13.58 13.08
CA THR A 460 -1.26 12.78 14.05
C THR A 460 -2.17 11.81 14.80
N PRO A 461 -1.79 10.54 14.99
CA PRO A 461 -2.57 9.61 15.80
C PRO A 461 -2.49 9.98 17.28
N SER A 462 -3.54 9.68 18.03
CA SER A 462 -3.65 10.05 19.45
C SER A 462 -2.59 9.39 20.35
N TRP A 463 -2.12 8.19 20.01
CA TRP A 463 -1.13 7.47 20.80
C TRP A 463 0.28 8.07 20.70
N LEU A 464 0.56 8.88 19.68
CA LEU A 464 1.91 9.39 19.41
C LEU A 464 2.47 10.23 20.56
N SER A 465 1.61 11.01 21.24
CA SER A 465 1.99 11.81 22.40
C SER A 465 2.13 11.01 23.70
N ALA A 466 1.65 9.76 23.72
CA ALA A 466 1.77 8.88 24.88
C ALA A 466 3.15 8.20 24.97
N GLY A 467 3.95 8.27 23.90
CA GLY A 467 5.32 7.76 23.86
C GLY A 467 6.36 8.85 23.71
N ARG A 468 7.63 8.45 23.79
CA ARG A 468 8.78 9.32 23.60
C ARG A 468 9.49 8.99 22.29
N PRO A 469 9.66 9.96 21.37
CA PRO A 469 10.44 9.74 20.16
C PRO A 469 11.92 9.54 20.51
N LEU A 470 12.56 8.56 19.89
CA LEU A 470 13.98 8.27 20.04
C LEU A 470 14.74 8.70 18.79
N ALA A 471 15.92 9.29 18.98
CA ALA A 471 16.91 9.45 17.91
C ALA A 471 17.83 8.22 17.95
N VAL A 472 17.64 7.31 17.01
CA VAL A 472 18.37 6.03 16.96
C VAL A 472 19.48 6.15 15.93
N SER A 473 20.73 6.04 16.37
CA SER A 473 21.86 6.01 15.44
C SER A 473 22.17 4.57 15.05
N CYS A 474 22.41 4.31 13.77
CA CYS A 474 22.79 3.00 13.27
C CYS A 474 24.16 3.05 12.59
N ARG A 475 24.98 2.01 12.78
CA ARG A 475 26.16 1.76 11.95
C ARG A 475 25.75 0.92 10.73
N VAL A 476 25.83 1.51 9.53
CA VAL A 476 25.32 0.91 8.29
C VAL A 476 26.27 1.16 7.12
N HIS A 477 26.21 0.30 6.10
CA HIS A 477 26.99 0.46 4.88
C HIS A 477 26.16 1.17 3.80
N ASP A 478 26.42 2.43 3.47
CA ASP A 478 25.67 3.13 2.43
C ASP A 478 26.05 2.61 1.03
N ARG A 479 25.08 2.24 0.19
CA ARG A 479 25.29 1.83 -1.22
C ARG A 479 24.37 2.59 -2.19
N GLY A 480 23.73 3.66 -1.71
CA GLY A 480 22.76 4.47 -2.46
C GLY A 480 21.42 3.78 -2.73
N ALA A 481 20.47 4.56 -3.24
CA ALA A 481 19.09 4.11 -3.51
C ALA A 481 18.97 2.99 -4.56
N GLN A 482 19.99 2.81 -5.41
CA GLN A 482 20.02 1.74 -6.41
C GLN A 482 20.75 0.47 -5.94
N CYS A 483 21.33 0.46 -4.73
CA CYS A 483 22.10 -0.67 -4.20
C CYS A 483 23.33 -1.07 -5.02
N GLN A 484 23.84 -0.17 -5.86
CA GLN A 484 24.96 -0.43 -6.77
C GLN A 484 26.25 0.32 -6.39
N GLY A 485 26.18 1.23 -5.41
CA GLY A 485 27.37 1.98 -4.96
C GLY A 485 28.40 1.08 -4.27
N GLY A 486 29.68 1.39 -4.50
CA GLY A 486 30.82 0.80 -3.78
C GLY A 486 30.78 1.13 -2.29
N GLY A 487 30.44 2.38 -1.97
CA GLY A 487 29.94 2.78 -0.64
C GLY A 487 30.90 2.58 0.53
N GLY A 488 30.44 2.89 1.73
CA GLY A 488 31.24 2.72 2.94
C GLY A 488 30.39 2.62 4.21
N VAL A 489 31.02 2.12 5.28
CA VAL A 489 30.38 2.03 6.59
C VAL A 489 30.38 3.40 7.26
N GLY A 490 29.21 3.88 7.65
CA GLY A 490 29.02 5.14 8.36
C GLY A 490 28.00 5.02 9.47
N THR A 491 27.79 6.12 10.19
CA THR A 491 26.74 6.25 11.19
C THR A 491 25.70 7.24 10.71
N VAL A 492 24.43 6.85 10.78
CA VAL A 492 23.28 7.71 10.45
C VAL A 492 22.30 7.68 11.62
N THR A 493 21.66 8.82 11.89
CA THR A 493 20.61 8.91 12.91
C THR A 493 19.26 8.98 12.24
N VAL A 494 18.33 8.16 12.71
CA VAL A 494 16.92 8.13 12.30
C VAL A 494 16.07 8.49 13.52
N GLY A 495 15.09 9.35 13.33
CA GLY A 495 14.16 9.74 14.37
C GLY A 495 14.59 10.95 15.19
N GLY A 496 14.17 10.97 16.44
CA GLY A 496 14.13 12.16 17.27
C GLY A 496 12.83 12.93 17.09
N ALA A 497 12.68 14.01 17.87
CA ALA A 497 11.41 14.74 17.92
C ALA A 497 11.01 15.34 16.56
N CYS A 498 12.00 15.76 15.77
CA CYS A 498 11.81 16.57 14.56
C CYS A 498 12.01 15.83 13.22
N ASP A 499 12.26 14.52 13.24
CA ASP A 499 12.39 13.74 12.01
C ASP A 499 11.03 13.62 11.29
N THR A 500 10.99 14.08 10.04
CA THR A 500 9.78 14.15 9.21
C THR A 500 9.45 12.87 8.45
N GLN A 501 10.32 11.86 8.54
CA GLN A 501 10.28 10.63 7.74
C GLN A 501 9.86 9.43 8.60
N MET A 502 10.60 9.15 9.67
CA MET A 502 10.26 8.08 10.62
C MET A 502 10.71 8.45 12.04
N ARG A 503 9.81 8.26 13.01
CA ARG A 503 10.11 8.44 14.43
C ARG A 503 9.95 7.12 15.18
N PRO A 504 11.03 6.47 15.60
CA PRO A 504 10.96 5.37 16.56
C PRO A 504 10.40 5.90 17.89
N VAL A 505 9.49 5.16 18.52
CA VAL A 505 8.81 5.59 19.73
C VAL A 505 8.92 4.52 20.81
N ALA A 506 9.38 4.96 21.99
CA ALA A 506 9.46 4.16 23.20
C ALA A 506 8.38 4.55 24.21
N GLY A 507 8.05 3.63 25.12
CA GLY A 507 7.23 3.93 26.31
C GLY A 507 5.73 4.10 26.07
N VAL A 508 5.23 3.81 24.87
CA VAL A 508 3.78 3.69 24.62
C VAL A 508 3.27 2.47 25.39
N ARG A 509 2.23 2.66 26.21
CA ARG A 509 1.64 1.59 27.04
C ARG A 509 0.46 0.93 26.36
#